data_AF-A0AB33CQ34-F1
#
_entry.id   AF-A0AB33CQ34-F1
#
_cell.length_a   1.000
_cell.length_b   1.000
_cell.length_c   1.000
_cell.angle_alpha   90.00
_cell.angle_beta   90.00
_cell.angle_gamma   90.00
#
_symmetry.space_group_name_H-M   'P 1'
#
loop_
_entity.id
_entity.type
_entity.pdbx_description
1 polymer ?
#
loop_
_entity_poly.entity_id
_entity_poly.type
_entity_poly.pdbx_seq_one_letter_code
_entity_poly.pdbx_strand_id
1 'polypeptide(L)'
;MWWETTSRVQSSSFSGGGSVSIEFVGKPIAAKLAGYAFTVLRRQLDQDAGRHIARVRRADARRRRRELFAQGWVIAVKVLLDPPPLCDEEAASARAFIRRQHGELAPVSPRQAEKPRGRRMMAAALEDVAAGYSAGQRARLNAGIEKHPAAEKVTQLSLAWG
;
A
#
# COMPACT_ATOMS: atom_id res chain seq x y z
N MET A 1 25.50 15.69 -21.42
CA MET A 1 25.63 15.10 -22.78
C MET A 1 25.65 13.58 -22.57
N TRP A 2 24.57 12.91 -23.00
CA TRP A 2 24.29 11.46 -23.01
C TRP A 2 24.24 10.69 -21.68
N TRP A 3 23.05 10.27 -21.29
CA TRP A 3 22.88 8.88 -20.85
C TRP A 3 21.74 8.28 -21.69
N GLU A 4 22.08 7.29 -22.49
CA GLU A 4 21.13 6.53 -23.29
C GLU A 4 20.34 5.62 -22.35
N THR A 5 19.01 5.71 -22.40
CA THR A 5 18.14 4.72 -21.77
C THR A 5 18.06 3.51 -22.70
N THR A 6 18.93 2.52 -22.50
CA THR A 6 18.79 1.21 -23.16
C THR A 6 17.54 0.52 -22.62
N SER A 7 16.41 0.76 -23.27
CA SER A 7 15.17 0.03 -23.03
C SER A 7 15.21 -1.24 -23.85
N ARG A 8 15.59 -2.37 -23.25
CA ARG A 8 15.32 -3.67 -23.86
C ARG A 8 13.84 -4.01 -23.62
N VAL A 9 12.98 -3.59 -24.55
CA VAL A 9 11.58 -4.01 -24.57
C VAL A 9 11.55 -5.46 -25.08
N GLN A 10 11.53 -6.42 -24.15
CA GLN A 10 10.97 -7.73 -24.49
C GLN A 10 9.45 -7.58 -24.43
N SER A 11 8.85 -7.42 -25.61
CA SER A 11 7.42 -7.55 -25.80
C SER A 11 7.06 -9.02 -25.57
N SER A 12 6.58 -9.35 -24.38
CA SER A 12 5.75 -10.53 -24.19
C SER A 12 4.30 -10.05 -24.10
N SER A 13 3.55 -10.38 -25.14
CA SER A 13 2.11 -10.23 -25.21
C SER A 13 1.46 -11.10 -24.13
N PHE A 14 1.19 -10.50 -22.97
CA PHE A 14 0.35 -11.11 -21.94
C PHE A 14 -1.13 -10.93 -22.32
N SER A 15 -1.60 -11.80 -23.23
CA SER A 15 -3.02 -12.06 -23.43
C SER A 15 -3.45 -13.17 -22.45
N GLY A 16 -3.84 -12.77 -21.25
CA GLY A 16 -4.38 -13.67 -20.24
C GLY A 16 -4.65 -12.87 -18.98
N GLY A 17 -5.87 -12.96 -18.43
CA GLY A 17 -6.24 -12.25 -17.21
C GLY A 17 -5.31 -12.67 -16.06
N GLY A 18 -4.26 -11.90 -15.80
CA GLY A 18 -3.29 -12.19 -14.77
C GLY A 18 -3.93 -12.10 -13.40
N SER A 19 -3.88 -13.19 -12.63
CA SER A 19 -4.18 -13.15 -11.21
C SER A 19 -3.00 -12.53 -10.47
N VAL A 20 -3.22 -11.42 -9.77
CA VAL A 20 -2.22 -10.84 -8.87
C VAL A 20 -2.39 -11.46 -7.49
N SER A 21 -1.38 -12.20 -7.02
CA SER A 21 -1.28 -12.62 -5.62
C SER A 21 -0.39 -11.66 -4.83
N ILE A 22 -0.68 -11.52 -3.53
CA ILE A 22 0.12 -10.71 -2.60
C ILE A 22 0.57 -11.64 -1.48
N GLU A 23 1.88 -11.72 -1.26
CA GLU A 23 2.49 -12.52 -0.20
C GLU A 23 3.15 -11.60 0.82
N PHE A 24 2.93 -11.88 2.12
CA PHE A 24 3.57 -11.18 3.22
C PHE A 24 4.67 -12.06 3.80
N VAL A 25 5.91 -11.59 3.74
CA VAL A 25 7.09 -12.34 4.21
C VAL A 25 7.64 -11.70 5.48
N GLY A 26 7.85 -12.52 6.51
CA GLY A 26 8.39 -12.10 7.81
C GLY A 26 8.19 -13.18 8.87
N LYS A 27 8.39 -12.82 10.14
CA LYS A 27 8.08 -13.72 11.27
C LYS A 27 6.61 -14.19 11.16
N PRO A 28 6.28 -15.46 11.48
CA PRO A 28 4.95 -16.02 11.21
C PRO A 28 3.78 -15.18 11.74
N ILE A 29 3.92 -14.62 12.94
CA ILE A 29 2.89 -13.75 13.55
C ILE A 29 2.79 -12.41 12.80
N ALA A 30 3.93 -11.78 12.49
CA ALA A 30 3.97 -10.51 11.78
C ALA A 30 3.37 -10.62 10.36
N ALA A 31 3.69 -11.70 9.64
CA ALA A 31 3.15 -11.96 8.30
C ALA A 31 1.63 -12.14 8.33
N LYS A 32 1.11 -12.89 9.32
CA LYS A 32 -0.35 -13.05 9.52
C LYS A 32 -1.05 -11.73 9.85
N LEU A 33 -0.46 -10.92 10.75
CA LEU A 33 -0.98 -9.60 11.10
C LEU A 33 -1.00 -8.66 9.90
N ALA A 34 0.06 -8.64 9.09
CA ALA A 34 0.11 -7.85 7.87
C ALA A 34 -0.98 -8.26 6.87
N GLY A 35 -1.21 -9.56 6.68
CA GLY A 35 -2.29 -10.06 5.83
C GLY A 35 -3.69 -9.65 6.31
N TYR A 36 -3.93 -9.74 7.62
CA TYR A 36 -5.20 -9.28 8.21
C TYR A 36 -5.39 -7.77 8.05
N ALA A 37 -4.37 -6.97 8.43
CA ALA A 37 -4.42 -5.53 8.32
C ALA A 37 -4.65 -5.08 6.88
N PHE A 38 -3.92 -5.67 5.92
CA PHE A 38 -4.13 -5.43 4.50
C PHE A 38 -5.57 -5.72 4.06
N THR A 39 -6.12 -6.86 4.47
CA THR A 39 -7.48 -7.27 4.10
C THR A 39 -8.52 -6.28 4.61
N VAL A 40 -8.39 -5.86 5.87
CA VAL A 40 -9.29 -4.90 6.51
C VAL A 40 -9.18 -3.52 5.84
N LEU A 41 -7.96 -3.00 5.68
CA LEU A 41 -7.71 -1.68 5.10
C LEU A 41 -8.12 -1.63 3.63
N ARG A 42 -7.88 -2.69 2.86
CA ARG A 42 -8.31 -2.76 1.46
C ARG A 42 -9.82 -2.69 1.32
N ARG A 43 -10.57 -3.40 2.18
CA ARG A 43 -12.04 -3.33 2.19
C ARG A 43 -12.54 -1.91 2.50
N GLN A 44 -11.94 -1.24 3.47
CA GLN A 44 -12.29 0.14 3.82
C GLN A 44 -11.98 1.10 2.67
N LEU A 45 -10.81 1.00 2.06
CA LEU A 45 -10.43 1.78 0.89
C LEU A 45 -11.42 1.58 -0.26
N ASP A 46 -11.76 0.33 -0.59
CA ASP A 46 -12.70 0.03 -1.68
C ASP A 46 -14.10 0.60 -1.41
N GLN A 47 -14.56 0.55 -0.16
CA GLN A 47 -15.84 1.14 0.26
C GLN A 47 -15.83 2.67 0.15
N ASP A 48 -14.80 3.32 0.72
CA ASP A 48 -14.67 4.77 0.73
C ASP A 48 -14.48 5.35 -0.67
N ALA A 49 -13.61 4.72 -1.47
CA ALA A 49 -13.39 5.12 -2.85
C ALA A 49 -14.65 4.88 -3.71
N GLY A 50 -15.39 3.81 -3.45
CA GLY A 50 -16.68 3.53 -4.06
C GLY A 50 -17.71 4.64 -3.79
N ARG A 51 -17.79 5.11 -2.54
CA ARG A 51 -18.65 6.25 -2.16
C ARG A 51 -18.22 7.54 -2.85
N HIS A 52 -16.92 7.82 -2.91
CA HIS A 52 -16.36 9.03 -3.54
C HIS A 52 -16.73 9.15 -5.02
N ILE A 53 -16.64 8.04 -5.77
CA ILE A 53 -16.88 8.04 -7.21
C ILE A 53 -18.34 7.71 -7.61
N ALA A 54 -19.24 7.49 -6.65
CA ALA A 54 -20.59 6.97 -6.89
C ALA A 54 -21.40 7.80 -7.90
N ARG A 55 -21.22 9.13 -7.88
CA ARG A 55 -21.95 10.06 -8.78
C ARG A 55 -21.23 10.33 -10.11
N VAL A 56 -20.04 9.76 -10.33
CA VAL A 56 -19.22 10.03 -11.52
C VAL A 56 -19.63 9.10 -12.67
N ARG A 57 -20.18 9.68 -13.75
CA ARG A 57 -20.77 8.92 -14.86
C ARG A 57 -19.77 8.39 -15.89
N ARG A 58 -18.70 9.14 -16.19
CA ARG A 58 -17.69 8.72 -17.19
C ARG A 58 -16.71 7.71 -16.59
N ALA A 59 -16.46 6.61 -17.30
CA ALA A 59 -15.61 5.52 -16.83
C ALA A 59 -14.17 5.97 -16.57
N ASP A 60 -13.57 6.73 -17.49
CA ASP A 60 -12.20 7.23 -17.34
C ASP A 60 -12.07 8.19 -16.16
N ALA A 61 -13.07 9.05 -15.97
CA ALA A 61 -13.13 9.95 -14.82
C ALA A 61 -13.28 9.16 -13.51
N ARG A 62 -14.13 8.12 -13.46
CA ARG A 62 -14.23 7.23 -12.28
C ARG A 62 -12.88 6.60 -11.96
N ARG A 63 -12.22 6.02 -12.96
CA ARG A 63 -10.91 5.35 -12.81
C ARG A 63 -9.88 6.32 -12.23
N ARG A 64 -9.71 7.48 -12.87
CA ARG A 64 -8.73 8.49 -12.47
C ARG A 64 -9.01 9.05 -11.07
N ARG A 65 -10.27 9.40 -10.77
CA ARG A 65 -10.65 9.93 -9.45
C ARG A 65 -10.49 8.88 -8.35
N ARG A 66 -10.80 7.61 -8.64
CA ARG A 66 -10.57 6.50 -7.69
C ARG A 66 -9.09 6.34 -7.38
N GLU A 67 -8.22 6.42 -8.39
CA GLU A 67 -6.77 6.32 -8.21
C GLU A 67 -6.21 7.48 -7.36
N LEU A 68 -6.61 8.72 -7.63
CA LEU A 68 -6.20 9.89 -6.85
C LEU A 68 -6.70 9.83 -5.41
N PHE A 69 -7.96 9.44 -5.21
CA PHE A 69 -8.52 9.21 -3.89
C PHE A 69 -7.73 8.14 -3.12
N ALA A 70 -7.43 7.01 -3.77
CA ALA A 70 -6.68 5.93 -3.14
C ALA A 70 -5.27 6.35 -2.73
N GLN A 71 -4.60 7.20 -3.51
CA GLN A 71 -3.30 7.77 -3.14
C GLN A 71 -3.37 8.55 -1.83
N GLY A 72 -4.32 9.49 -1.72
CA GLY A 72 -4.53 10.26 -0.50
C GLY A 72 -4.86 9.38 0.70
N TRP A 73 -5.73 8.38 0.49
CA TRP A 73 -6.15 7.45 1.54
C TRP A 73 -4.98 6.61 2.07
N VAL A 74 -4.14 6.06 1.19
CA VAL A 74 -2.96 5.27 1.59
C VAL A 74 -1.92 6.14 2.31
N ILE A 75 -1.73 7.39 1.89
CA ILE A 75 -0.85 8.34 2.58
C ILE A 75 -1.36 8.57 4.01
N ALA A 76 -2.67 8.80 4.20
CA ALA A 76 -3.25 8.99 5.53
C ALA A 76 -3.07 7.77 6.42
N VAL A 77 -3.31 6.56 5.89
CA VAL A 77 -3.12 5.31 6.65
C VAL A 77 -1.65 5.08 7.01
N LYS A 78 -0.72 5.40 6.12
CA LYS A 78 0.72 5.34 6.44
C LYS A 78 1.07 6.24 7.62
N VAL A 79 0.55 7.46 7.64
CA VAL A 79 0.74 8.41 8.74
C VAL A 79 0.07 7.92 10.03
N LEU A 80 -1.13 7.34 9.93
CA LEU A 80 -1.88 6.81 11.07
C LEU A 80 -1.17 5.62 11.73
N LEU A 81 -0.63 4.71 10.94
CA LEU A 81 0.05 3.51 11.42
C LEU A 81 1.46 3.81 11.94
N ASP A 82 2.15 4.78 11.33
CA ASP A 82 3.54 5.16 11.64
C ASP A 82 4.44 3.94 11.90
N PRO A 83 4.55 3.00 10.93
CA PRO A 83 5.25 1.76 11.16
C PRO A 83 6.76 2.02 11.32
N PRO A 84 7.41 1.48 12.36
CA PRO A 84 8.86 1.58 12.48
C PRO A 84 9.52 0.88 11.29
N PRO A 85 10.72 1.32 10.88
CA PRO A 85 11.50 0.59 9.90
C PRO A 85 11.83 -0.82 10.43
N LEU A 86 11.84 -1.81 9.53
CA LEU A 86 12.42 -3.12 9.85
C LEU A 86 13.89 -2.94 10.23
N CYS A 87 14.37 -3.71 11.20
CA CYS A 87 15.81 -3.75 11.45
C CYS A 87 16.52 -4.44 10.27
N ASP A 88 17.81 -4.14 10.10
CA ASP A 88 18.59 -4.62 8.95
C ASP A 88 18.63 -6.14 8.84
N GLU A 89 18.70 -6.84 9.99
CA GLU A 89 18.69 -8.31 10.06
C GLU A 89 17.37 -8.92 9.58
N GLU A 90 16.23 -8.36 10.00
CA GLU A 90 14.90 -8.82 9.57
C GLU A 90 14.70 -8.57 8.07
N ALA A 91 15.12 -7.40 7.57
CA ALA A 91 15.07 -7.07 6.16
C ALA A 91 15.99 -7.97 5.31
N ALA A 92 17.19 -8.28 5.78
CA ALA A 92 18.11 -9.21 5.12
C ALA A 92 17.54 -10.64 5.08
N SER A 93 16.98 -11.11 6.19
CA SER A 93 16.36 -12.44 6.30
C SER A 93 15.17 -12.60 5.36
N ALA A 94 14.29 -11.59 5.30
CA ALA A 94 13.16 -11.58 4.37
C ALA A 94 13.62 -11.61 2.91
N ARG A 95 14.64 -10.82 2.55
CA ARG A 95 15.22 -10.82 1.19
C ARG A 95 15.84 -12.16 0.82
N ALA A 96 16.57 -12.81 1.73
CA ALA A 96 17.16 -14.12 1.51
C ALA A 96 16.07 -15.20 1.30
N PHE A 97 15.00 -15.16 2.09
CA PHE A 97 13.85 -16.05 1.91
C PHE A 97 13.18 -15.85 0.54
N ILE A 98 12.88 -14.60 0.18
CA ILE A 98 12.28 -14.26 -1.12
C ILE A 98 13.15 -14.76 -2.27
N ARG A 99 14.47 -14.53 -2.22
CA ARG A 99 15.40 -14.98 -3.26
C ARG A 99 15.46 -16.51 -3.36
N ARG A 100 15.42 -17.22 -2.23
CA ARG A 100 15.41 -18.69 -2.21
C ARG A 100 14.12 -19.25 -2.80
N GLN A 101 12.97 -18.65 -2.49
CA GLN A 101 11.66 -19.15 -2.88
C GLN A 101 11.29 -18.79 -4.33
N HIS A 102 11.61 -17.56 -4.75
CA HIS A 102 11.12 -16.97 -6.01
C HIS A 102 12.23 -16.58 -6.99
N GLY A 103 13.51 -16.74 -6.61
CA GLY A 103 14.64 -16.30 -7.42
C GLY A 103 14.83 -14.77 -7.40
N GLU A 104 15.43 -14.23 -8.45
CA GLU A 104 15.59 -12.78 -8.59
C GLU A 104 14.30 -12.13 -9.11
N LEU A 105 13.71 -11.27 -8.28
CA LEU A 105 12.53 -10.51 -8.64
C LEU A 105 12.91 -9.20 -9.34
N ALA A 106 12.23 -8.89 -10.44
CA ALA A 106 12.34 -7.59 -11.08
C ALA A 106 11.47 -6.55 -10.36
N PRO A 107 11.98 -5.33 -10.13
CA PRO A 107 11.15 -4.25 -9.61
C PRO A 107 10.07 -3.89 -10.64
N VAL A 108 8.85 -3.66 -10.14
CA VAL A 108 7.73 -3.21 -10.96
C VAL A 108 7.51 -1.72 -10.71
N SER A 109 7.47 -0.93 -11.78
CA SER A 109 7.08 0.48 -11.68
C SER A 109 5.57 0.58 -11.51
N PRO A 110 5.06 1.18 -10.42
CA PRO A 110 3.64 1.39 -10.27
C PRO A 110 3.12 2.30 -11.38
N ARG A 111 1.90 2.04 -11.85
CA ARG A 111 1.22 2.93 -12.79
C ARG A 111 1.08 4.31 -12.14
N GLN A 112 1.69 5.32 -12.74
CA GLN A 112 1.49 6.71 -12.30
C GLN A 112 0.10 7.18 -12.71
N ALA A 113 -0.61 7.86 -11.80
CA ALA A 113 -1.84 8.52 -12.17
C ALA A 113 -1.55 9.59 -13.23
N GLU A 114 -2.46 9.74 -14.19
CA GLU A 114 -2.32 10.74 -15.24
C GLU A 114 -2.17 12.14 -14.66
N LYS A 115 -1.10 12.84 -15.08
CA LYS A 115 -0.87 14.22 -14.67
C LYS A 115 -2.02 15.12 -15.15
N PRO A 116 -2.66 15.90 -14.27
CA PRO A 116 -3.68 16.85 -14.66
C PRO A 116 -3.14 17.89 -15.64
N ARG A 117 -3.91 18.21 -16.69
CA ARG A 117 -3.57 19.29 -17.63
C ARG A 117 -4.38 20.53 -17.28
N GLY A 118 -3.69 21.62 -16.94
CA GLY A 118 -4.31 22.92 -16.63
C GLY A 118 -4.77 23.07 -15.17
N ARG A 119 -4.89 24.33 -14.73
CA ARG A 119 -5.11 24.72 -13.33
C ARG A 119 -6.38 24.13 -12.73
N ARG A 120 -7.49 24.13 -13.47
CA ARG A 120 -8.78 23.56 -12.99
C ARG A 120 -8.72 22.06 -12.76
N MET A 121 -8.07 21.31 -13.66
CA MET A 121 -7.91 19.87 -13.47
C MET A 121 -6.95 19.55 -12.34
N MET A 122 -5.93 20.38 -12.11
CA MET A 122 -5.01 20.24 -10.99
C MET A 122 -5.73 20.43 -9.65
N ALA A 123 -6.54 21.49 -9.52
CA ALA A 123 -7.34 21.74 -8.32
C ALA A 123 -8.28 20.56 -8.02
N ALA A 124 -9.02 20.08 -9.02
CA ALA A 124 -9.89 18.92 -8.86
C ALA A 124 -9.12 17.65 -8.45
N ALA A 125 -7.91 17.44 -8.98
CA ALA A 125 -7.08 16.31 -8.60
C ALA A 125 -6.58 16.41 -7.15
N LEU A 126 -6.25 17.61 -6.68
CA LEU A 126 -5.90 17.86 -5.28
C LEU A 126 -7.10 17.63 -4.36
N GLU A 127 -8.31 18.01 -4.78
CA GLU A 127 -9.54 17.71 -4.04
C GLU A 127 -9.79 16.20 -3.92
N ASP A 128 -9.59 15.42 -4.99
CA ASP A 128 -9.71 13.96 -4.94
C ASP A 128 -8.70 13.34 -3.95
N VAL A 129 -7.45 13.80 -3.97
CA VAL A 129 -6.40 13.35 -3.04
C VAL A 129 -6.73 13.77 -1.60
N ALA A 130 -7.16 15.01 -1.39
CA ALA A 130 -7.52 15.52 -0.07
C ALA A 130 -8.71 14.77 0.52
N ALA A 131 -9.74 14.49 -0.28
CA ALA A 131 -10.89 13.67 0.12
C ALA A 131 -10.45 12.25 0.54
N GLY A 132 -9.54 11.66 -0.23
CA GLY A 132 -8.92 10.37 0.11
C GLY A 132 -8.20 10.42 1.44
N TYR A 133 -7.36 11.44 1.65
CA TYR A 133 -6.60 11.63 2.88
C TYR A 133 -7.51 11.79 4.11
N SER A 134 -8.52 12.67 4.04
CA SER A 134 -9.50 12.86 5.12
C SER A 134 -10.30 11.58 5.42
N ALA A 135 -10.63 10.79 4.40
CA ALA A 135 -11.28 9.49 4.61
C ALA A 135 -10.34 8.48 5.30
N GLY A 136 -9.09 8.37 4.83
CA GLY A 136 -8.10 7.43 5.35
C GLY A 136 -7.69 7.70 6.80
N GLN A 137 -7.74 8.96 7.26
CA GLN A 137 -7.52 9.29 8.68
C GLN A 137 -8.54 8.64 9.62
N ARG A 138 -9.70 8.23 9.11
CA ARG A 138 -10.76 7.57 9.89
C ARG A 138 -10.71 6.05 9.76
N ALA A 139 -9.73 5.50 9.05
CA ALA A 139 -9.54 4.07 8.94
C ALA A 139 -9.27 3.46 10.32
N ARG A 140 -9.79 2.25 10.56
CA ARG A 140 -9.67 1.54 11.84
C ARG A 140 -9.25 0.10 11.62
N LEU A 141 -8.46 -0.45 12.53
CA LEU A 141 -8.10 -1.87 12.55
C LEU A 141 -8.69 -2.44 13.82
N ASN A 142 -9.79 -3.21 13.77
CA ASN A 142 -10.49 -3.70 14.98
C ASN A 142 -9.56 -4.02 16.18
N ALA A 143 -9.97 -3.55 17.37
CA ALA A 143 -9.36 -3.38 18.70
C ALA A 143 -8.18 -4.25 19.23
N GLY A 144 -7.52 -5.10 18.44
CA GLY A 144 -6.31 -5.84 18.81
C GLY A 144 -5.02 -5.35 18.14
N ILE A 145 -5.11 -4.40 17.22
CA ILE A 145 -3.96 -3.88 16.43
C ILE A 145 -3.85 -2.34 16.53
N GLU A 146 -4.92 -1.64 16.92
CA GLU A 146 -4.84 -0.22 17.29
C GLU A 146 -3.91 -0.11 18.50
N LYS A 147 -2.94 0.82 18.45
CA LYS A 147 -1.90 1.06 19.46
C LYS A 147 -2.39 0.71 20.87
N HIS A 148 -2.12 -0.51 21.34
CA HIS A 148 -2.27 -0.80 22.74
C HIS A 148 -0.99 -0.29 23.40
N PRO A 149 -1.05 0.61 24.39
CA PRO A 149 0.11 0.94 25.23
C PRO A 149 0.64 -0.26 26.04
N ALA A 150 0.20 -1.50 25.75
CA ALA A 150 0.72 -2.72 26.33
C ALA A 150 1.93 -3.30 25.59
N ALA A 151 2.27 -2.81 24.39
CA ALA A 151 3.52 -3.20 23.74
C ALA A 151 4.76 -2.80 24.57
N GLU A 152 4.62 -1.80 25.45
CA GLU A 152 5.62 -1.42 26.45
C GLU A 152 5.68 -2.39 27.66
N LYS A 153 4.57 -3.06 27.99
CA LYS A 153 4.47 -3.96 29.16
C LYS A 153 4.82 -5.42 28.85
N VAL A 154 4.70 -5.86 27.60
CA VAL A 154 4.99 -7.28 27.24
C VAL A 154 6.49 -7.58 27.24
N THR A 155 7.36 -6.60 27.00
CA THR A 155 8.82 -6.75 27.08
C THR A 155 9.36 -6.84 28.52
N GLN A 156 8.59 -6.45 29.53
CA GLN A 156 9.04 -6.52 30.94
C GLN A 156 8.82 -7.89 31.60
N LEU A 157 8.08 -8.83 31.00
CA LEU A 157 7.65 -10.06 31.68
C LEU A 157 8.43 -11.34 31.32
N SER A 158 9.58 -11.27 30.62
CA SER A 158 10.35 -12.50 30.32
C SER A 158 11.87 -12.47 30.58
N LEU A 159 12.38 -11.52 31.37
CA LEU A 159 13.80 -11.52 31.78
C LEU A 159 14.02 -11.84 33.27
N ALA A 160 13.06 -12.53 33.90
CA ALA A 160 13.24 -13.10 35.23
C ALA A 160 13.17 -14.63 35.17
N TRP A 161 14.33 -15.25 34.94
CA TRP A 161 14.62 -16.59 35.43
C TRP A 161 16.04 -16.55 36.02
N GLY A 162 16.11 -16.84 37.31
CA GLY A 162 17.36 -17.21 37.99
C GLY A 162 17.76 -18.64 37.71
#